data_AF-A0A671MML9-F1
#
_entry.id   AF-A0A671MML9-F1
#
_cell.length_a   1.000
_cell.length_b   1.000
_cell.length_c   1.000
_cell.angle_alpha   90.00
_cell.angle_beta   90.00
_cell.angle_gamma   90.00
#
_symmetry.space_group_name_H-M   'P 1'
#
loop_
_entity.id
_entity.type
_entity.pdbx_description
1 polymer ?
#
loop_
_entity_poly.entity_id
_entity_poly.type
_entity_poly.pdbx_seq_one_letter_code
_entity_poly.pdbx_strand_id
1 'polypeptide(L)'
;MKSTAIVKKICAHNGSMNYDALTSIFGLHDEAVASLVGSSGSVAVAFVNGQKKAIARTKVRLCRVQNCPGCSNLHLCKWFLLGSCPSKCRTTPPFIK
;
A
#
# COMPACT_ATOMS: atom_id res chain seq x y z
N MET A 1 -3.82 11.03 -16.18
CA MET A 1 -2.80 10.08 -15.66
C MET A 1 -3.42 9.21 -14.56
N LYS A 2 -3.18 7.88 -14.55
CA LYS A 2 -3.86 6.97 -13.60
C LYS A 2 -3.07 6.84 -12.30
N SER A 3 -3.66 7.21 -11.16
CA SER A 3 -3.08 7.05 -9.81
C SER A 3 -2.49 5.64 -9.58
N THR A 4 -3.10 4.61 -10.17
CA THR A 4 -2.65 3.22 -10.10
C THR A 4 -1.24 2.97 -10.63
N ALA A 5 -0.79 3.71 -11.66
CA ALA A 5 0.55 3.52 -12.22
C ALA A 5 1.64 4.01 -11.26
N ILE A 6 1.39 5.13 -10.59
CA ILE A 6 2.28 5.68 -9.56
C ILE A 6 2.35 4.74 -8.36
N VAL A 7 1.19 4.30 -7.85
CA VAL A 7 1.15 3.37 -6.71
C VAL A 7 1.91 2.08 -7.06
N LYS A 8 1.71 1.52 -8.27
CA LYS A 8 2.48 0.35 -8.73
C LYS A 8 3.98 0.61 -8.73
N LYS A 9 4.42 1.77 -9.23
CA LYS A 9 5.84 2.13 -9.26
C LYS A 9 6.43 2.25 -7.85
N ILE A 10 5.74 2.92 -6.93
CA ILE A 10 6.20 3.06 -5.54
C ILE A 10 6.24 1.70 -4.85
N CYS A 11 5.22 0.84 -5.03
CA CYS A 11 5.20 -0.51 -4.48
C CYS A 11 6.35 -1.39 -5.01
N ALA A 12 6.72 -1.25 -6.29
CA ALA A 12 7.89 -1.93 -6.86
C ALA A 12 9.23 -1.46 -6.25
N HIS A 13 9.27 -0.28 -5.64
CA HIS A 13 10.39 0.25 -4.87
C HIS A 13 10.16 0.07 -3.34
N ASN A 14 9.67 -1.09 -2.91
CA ASN A 14 9.45 -1.42 -1.49
C ASN A 14 8.50 -0.45 -0.76
N GLY A 15 7.56 0.16 -1.49
CA GLY A 15 6.51 1.00 -0.91
C GLY A 15 6.92 2.46 -0.61
N SER A 16 8.17 2.85 -0.88
CA SER A 16 8.58 4.25 -0.81
C SER A 16 9.72 4.58 -1.75
N MET A 17 9.74 5.80 -2.30
CA MET A 17 10.86 6.26 -3.12
C MET A 17 11.08 7.77 -2.98
N ASN A 18 12.23 8.25 -3.43
CA ASN A 18 12.54 9.67 -3.45
C ASN A 18 11.52 10.42 -4.34
N TYR A 19 11.06 11.57 -3.86
CA TYR A 19 10.04 12.37 -4.52
C TYR A 19 10.48 12.87 -5.90
N ASP A 20 11.71 13.38 -6.01
CA ASP A 20 12.27 13.92 -7.26
C ASP A 20 12.50 12.82 -8.31
N ALA A 21 12.88 11.62 -7.85
CA ALA A 21 12.96 10.45 -8.73
C ALA A 21 11.58 10.05 -9.28
N LEU A 22 10.53 10.12 -8.45
CA LEU A 22 9.16 9.82 -8.89
C LEU A 22 8.67 10.86 -9.90
N THR A 23 8.88 12.15 -9.62
CA THR A 23 8.45 13.23 -10.53
C THR A 23 9.20 13.16 -11.85
N SER A 24 10.50 12.86 -11.83
CA SER A 24 11.30 12.66 -13.04
C SER A 24 10.79 11.51 -13.92
N ILE A 25 10.48 10.35 -13.34
CA ILE A 25 10.01 9.16 -14.10
C ILE A 25 8.68 9.42 -14.81
N PHE A 26 7.79 10.20 -14.19
CA PHE A 26 6.45 10.44 -14.71
C PHE A 26 6.26 11.83 -15.34
N GLY A 27 7.31 12.66 -15.38
CA GLY A 27 7.21 14.06 -15.83
C GLY A 27 6.19 14.87 -15.03
N LEU A 28 6.11 14.66 -13.71
CA LEU A 28 5.12 15.31 -12.85
C LEU A 28 5.62 16.65 -12.30
N HIS A 29 4.72 17.62 -12.23
CA HIS A 29 4.90 18.83 -11.44
C HIS A 29 4.28 18.68 -10.05
N ASP A 30 4.69 19.54 -9.11
CA ASP A 30 4.26 19.45 -7.70
C ASP A 30 2.75 19.48 -7.51
N GLU A 31 2.02 20.28 -8.29
CA GLU A 31 0.55 20.37 -8.22
C GLU A 31 -0.15 19.06 -8.61
N ALA A 32 0.42 18.32 -9.56
CA ALA A 32 -0.11 17.02 -9.95
C ALA A 32 0.06 16.00 -8.82
N VAL A 33 1.20 16.04 -8.13
CA VAL A 33 1.45 15.16 -6.98
C VAL A 33 0.59 15.55 -5.77
N ALA A 34 0.41 16.85 -5.51
CA ALA A 34 -0.49 17.35 -4.48
C ALA A 34 -1.93 16.88 -4.72
N SER A 35 -2.39 16.93 -5.97
CA SER A 35 -3.69 16.39 -6.38
C SER A 35 -3.78 14.88 -6.11
N LEU A 36 -2.75 14.10 -6.44
CA LEU A 36 -2.71 12.66 -6.15
C LEU A 36 -2.80 12.35 -4.65
N VAL A 37 -2.07 13.10 -3.82
CA VAL A 37 -2.09 12.98 -2.37
C VAL A 37 -3.48 13.32 -1.81
N GLY A 38 -4.08 14.42 -2.28
CA GLY A 38 -5.38 14.91 -1.80
C GLY A 38 -6.58 14.07 -2.27
N SER A 39 -6.62 13.66 -3.53
CA SER A 39 -7.81 13.02 -4.12
C SER A 39 -7.92 11.53 -3.80
N SER A 40 -6.80 10.80 -3.73
CA SER A 40 -6.83 9.32 -3.67
C SER A 40 -6.48 8.76 -2.29
N GLY A 41 -5.67 9.49 -1.51
CA GLY A 41 -5.10 8.99 -0.25
C GLY A 41 -4.23 7.73 -0.42
N SER A 42 -3.93 7.31 -1.66
CA SER A 42 -3.10 6.15 -1.97
C SER A 42 -1.62 6.48 -2.08
N VAL A 43 -1.28 7.77 -2.02
CA VAL A 43 0.09 8.27 -1.92
C VAL A 43 0.13 9.29 -0.78
N ALA A 44 1.18 9.24 0.03
CA ALA A 44 1.54 10.30 0.95
C ALA A 44 2.96 10.78 0.66
N VAL A 45 3.23 12.04 0.99
CA VAL A 45 4.56 12.63 0.91
C VAL A 45 5.01 12.99 2.33
N ALA A 46 6.23 12.61 2.68
CA ALA A 46 6.80 12.90 4.00
C ALA A 46 8.32 13.07 3.89
N PHE A 47 8.91 13.78 4.85
CA PHE A 47 10.37 13.81 5.01
C PHE A 47 10.81 12.64 5.88
N VAL A 48 11.69 11.80 5.35
CA VAL A 48 12.28 10.66 6.06
C VAL A 48 13.80 10.85 6.02
N ASN A 49 14.41 11.03 7.18
CA ASN A 49 15.85 11.30 7.31
C ASN A 49 16.32 12.48 6.43
N GLY A 50 15.56 13.58 6.43
CA GLY A 50 15.85 14.78 5.62
C GLY A 50 15.52 14.66 4.13
N GLN A 51 15.09 13.49 3.64
CA GLN A 51 14.72 13.30 2.23
C GLN A 51 13.21 13.31 2.03
N LYS A 52 12.73 14.09 1.06
CA LYS A 52 11.32 14.09 0.63
C LYS A 52 11.03 12.76 -0.09
N LYS A 53 10.12 11.96 0.44
CA LYS A 53 9.74 10.65 -0.10
C LYS A 53 8.26 10.57 -0.39
N ALA A 54 7.93 9.90 -1.50
CA ALA A 54 6.58 9.45 -1.81
C ALA A 54 6.38 8.02 -1.30
N ILE A 55 5.28 7.79 -0.60
CA ILE A 55 4.96 6.54 0.10
C ILE A 55 3.60 6.04 -0.38
N ALA A 56 3.54 4.76 -0.77
CA ALA A 56 2.29 4.14 -1.14
C ALA A 56 1.44 3.85 0.10
N ARG A 57 0.15 4.16 0.03
CA ARG A 57 -0.81 3.93 1.11
C ARG A 57 -2.04 3.22 0.56
N THR A 58 -2.77 2.56 1.47
CA THR A 58 -4.08 2.00 1.17
C THR A 58 -4.99 2.14 2.38
N LYS A 59 -6.29 2.34 2.11
CA LYS A 59 -7.33 2.31 3.15
C LYS A 59 -7.72 0.87 3.51
N VAL A 60 -7.36 -0.12 2.70
CA VAL A 60 -7.62 -1.54 2.96
C VAL A 60 -6.93 -1.97 4.26
N ARG A 61 -7.68 -2.64 5.14
CA ARG A 61 -7.19 -3.20 6.41
C ARG A 61 -7.36 -4.70 6.43
N LEU A 62 -6.58 -5.37 7.26
CA LEU A 62 -6.77 -6.79 7.56
C LEU A 62 -7.98 -6.97 8.50
N CYS A 63 -8.81 -7.96 8.20
CA CYS A 63 -9.81 -8.46 9.14
C CYS A 63 -9.10 -9.13 10.32
N ARG A 64 -9.57 -8.85 11.54
CA ARG A 64 -9.02 -9.41 12.79
C ARG A 64 -10.00 -10.31 13.55
N VAL A 65 -11.19 -10.54 12.98
CA VAL A 65 -12.26 -11.32 13.61
C VAL A 65 -12.00 -12.81 13.38
N GLN A 66 -11.95 -13.60 14.45
CA GLN A 66 -11.56 -15.02 14.42
C GLN A 66 -12.55 -15.93 13.67
N ASN A 67 -13.82 -15.51 13.54
CA ASN A 67 -14.86 -16.18 12.74
C ASN A 67 -15.68 -15.12 12.00
N CYS A 68 -15.06 -14.41 11.06
CA CYS A 68 -15.72 -13.31 10.38
C CYS A 68 -16.90 -13.82 9.53
N PRO A 69 -18.12 -13.24 9.66
CA PRO A 69 -19.28 -13.62 8.86
C PRO A 69 -19.23 -13.09 7.41
N GLY A 70 -18.12 -12.44 7.02
CA GLY A 70 -17.96 -11.73 5.75
C GLY A 70 -17.93 -10.22 5.98
N CYS A 71 -16.83 -9.57 5.58
CA CYS A 71 -16.68 -8.12 5.64
C CYS A 71 -15.79 -7.62 4.49
N SER A 72 -15.72 -6.30 4.31
CA SER A 72 -14.92 -5.64 3.26
C SER A 72 -13.41 -5.56 3.56
N ASN A 73 -12.97 -6.05 4.73
CA ASN A 73 -11.55 -6.11 5.07
C ASN A 73 -10.88 -7.35 4.48
N LEU A 74 -9.56 -7.30 4.41
CA LEU A 74 -8.72 -8.34 3.83
C LEU A 74 -8.56 -9.54 4.77
N HIS A 75 -8.93 -10.72 4.30
CA HIS A 75 -8.78 -11.98 5.03
C HIS A 75 -7.50 -12.69 4.57
N LEU A 76 -6.37 -12.28 5.16
CA LEU A 76 -5.05 -12.87 4.89
C LEU A 76 -4.28 -13.04 6.21
N CYS A 77 -3.33 -13.98 6.21
CA CYS A 77 -2.38 -14.11 7.31
C CYS A 77 -1.43 -12.92 7.37
N LYS A 78 -1.45 -12.19 8.48
CA LYS A 78 -0.46 -11.14 8.75
C LYS A 78 0.98 -11.70 8.70
N TRP A 79 1.20 -12.88 9.26
CA TRP A 79 2.54 -13.49 9.29
C TRP A 79 3.01 -13.93 7.91
N PHE A 80 2.09 -14.30 7.02
CA PHE A 80 2.44 -14.67 5.64
C PHE A 80 2.92 -13.43 4.88
N LEU A 81 2.22 -12.31 5.05
CA LEU A 81 2.64 -11.02 4.46
C LEU A 81 4.01 -10.55 4.98
N LEU A 82 4.37 -10.91 6.21
CA LEU A 82 5.68 -10.60 6.80
C LEU A 82 6.73 -11.70 6.53
N GLY A 83 6.39 -12.78 5.82
CA GLY A 83 7.30 -13.89 5.54
C GLY A 83 7.67 -14.74 6.76
N SER A 84 6.96 -14.61 7.88
CA SER A 84 7.26 -15.30 9.15
C SER A 84 6.16 -16.28 9.57
N CYS A 85 5.30 -16.67 8.64
CA CYS A 85 4.20 -17.60 8.91
C CYS A 85 4.73 -19.03 9.04
N PRO A 86 4.51 -19.70 10.18
CA PRO A 86 4.84 -21.10 10.30
C PRO A 86 4.06 -21.92 9.26
N SER A 87 4.64 -23.02 8.79
CA SER A 87 4.02 -23.94 7.81
C SER A 87 2.62 -24.45 8.23
N LYS A 88 2.24 -24.31 9.50
CA LYS A 88 0.93 -24.69 10.07
C LYS A 88 -0.03 -23.52 10.30
N CYS A 89 0.20 -22.36 9.68
CA CYS A 89 -0.71 -21.21 9.73
C CYS A 89 -2.11 -21.58 9.19
N ARG A 90 -3.03 -21.91 10.10
CA ARG A 90 -4.47 -21.90 9.84
C ARG A 90 -4.93 -20.47 9.64
N THR A 91 -4.79 -19.93 8.44
CA THR A 91 -5.18 -18.54 8.16
C THR A 91 -6.33 -18.41 7.20
N THR A 92 -7.19 -19.42 7.25
CA THR A 92 -8.55 -19.33 6.75
C THR A 92 -9.41 -20.19 7.71
N PRO A 93 -10.55 -19.70 8.22
CA PRO A 93 -11.71 -20.59 8.34
C PRO A 93 -11.82 -21.32 7.00
N PRO A 94 -12.20 -22.61 6.93
CA PRO A 94 -12.26 -23.33 5.66
C PRO A 94 -12.97 -22.44 4.64
N PHE A 95 -12.31 -22.17 3.51
CA PHE A 95 -12.96 -21.52 2.38
C PHE A 95 -14.37 -22.12 2.27
N ILE A 96 -15.37 -21.25 2.32
CA ILE A 96 -16.78 -21.62 2.21
C ILE A 96 -16.88 -22.62 1.05
N LYS A 97 -17.37 -23.83 1.36
CA LYS A 97 -17.71 -24.84 0.36
C LYS A 97 -18.76 -24.30 -0.59
#